data_AF-A0A847ES91-F1
#
_entry.id   AF-A0A847ES91-F1
#
_cell.length_a   1.000
_cell.length_b   1.000
_cell.length_c   1.000
_cell.angle_alpha   90.00
_cell.angle_beta   90.00
_cell.angle_gamma   90.00
#
_symmetry.space_group_name_H-M   'P 1'
#
loop_
_entity.id
_entity.type
_entity.pdbx_description
1 polymer ?
#
loop_
_entity_poly.entity_id
_entity_poly.type
_entity_poly.pdbx_seq_one_letter_code
_entity_poly.pdbx_strand_id
1 'polypeptide(L)'
;GDRIREVMEEVPLVKADAGHPPLVTPSSQIVGTQAVFNVLMGKYKVLTGEFADLMLGYYGECIGERNPEVVEVARAQTKKEPITQRPADLLEPEWDKLVAEATALPGNDGSDEDVLTYAMFPSVAPGFFENRADGPKNVGKTPEQMASQAAAKGDDDRAVKGPITYKVSLGGREHNVVVERA
;
A
#
# COMPACT_ATOMS: atom_id res chain seq x y z
N GLY A 1 19.58 12.88 -7.10
CA GLY A 1 19.62 14.22 -6.53
C GLY A 1 20.99 14.46 -5.95
N ASP A 2 21.51 15.65 -6.19
CA ASP A 2 22.88 16.12 -5.93
C ASP A 2 23.20 16.22 -4.42
N ARG A 3 22.16 16.25 -3.57
CA ARG A 3 22.27 16.37 -2.10
C ARG A 3 21.97 15.08 -1.34
N ILE A 4 21.94 13.93 -2.02
CA ILE A 4 21.60 12.64 -1.38
C ILE A 4 22.57 12.28 -0.23
N ARG A 5 23.85 12.65 -0.36
CA ARG A 5 24.86 12.37 0.67
C ARG A 5 24.55 13.12 1.98
N GLU A 6 24.19 14.40 1.87
CA GLU A 6 23.78 15.22 3.01
C GLU A 6 22.56 14.62 3.72
N VAL A 7 21.59 14.11 2.95
CA VAL A 7 20.40 13.45 3.52
C VAL A 7 20.80 12.20 4.30
N MET A 8 21.68 11.36 3.75
CA MET A 8 22.15 10.16 4.43
C MET A 8 22.95 10.46 5.70
N GLU A 9 23.68 11.59 5.73
CA GLU A 9 24.39 12.09 6.91
C GLU A 9 23.42 12.68 7.96
N GLU A 10 22.30 13.27 7.54
CA GLU A 10 21.30 13.88 8.42
C GLU A 10 20.37 12.84 9.08
N VAL A 11 20.02 11.75 8.39
CA VAL A 11 19.16 10.67 8.91
C VAL A 11 19.56 10.18 10.32
N PRO A 12 20.83 9.81 10.62
CA PRO A 12 21.21 9.37 11.96
C PRO A 12 21.08 10.47 13.01
N LEU A 13 21.25 11.75 12.65
CA LEU A 13 21.09 12.89 13.55
C LEU A 13 19.61 13.08 13.90
N VAL A 14 18.73 13.05 12.90
CA VAL A 14 17.27 13.12 13.10
C VAL A 14 16.77 11.95 13.92
N LYS A 15 17.28 10.73 13.68
CA LYS A 15 16.97 9.55 14.50
C LYS A 15 17.36 9.76 15.97
N ALA A 16 18.55 10.31 16.22
CA ALA A 16 19.02 10.56 17.58
C ALA A 16 18.17 11.64 18.27
N ASP A 17 17.89 12.75 17.58
CA ASP A 17 17.02 13.82 18.09
C ASP A 17 15.59 13.31 18.39
N ALA A 18 15.12 12.29 17.68
CA ALA A 18 13.82 11.64 17.93
C ALA A 18 13.82 10.56 19.02
N GLY A 19 14.91 10.39 19.78
CA GLY A 19 14.98 9.37 20.85
C GLY A 19 15.27 7.95 20.37
N HIS A 20 15.86 7.80 19.18
CA HIS A 20 16.22 6.51 18.58
C HIS A 20 15.04 5.54 18.30
N PRO A 21 14.01 5.96 17.54
CA PRO A 21 12.96 5.04 17.11
C PRO A 21 13.53 3.87 16.28
N PRO A 22 12.90 2.67 16.31
CA PRO A 22 13.23 1.61 15.38
C PRO A 22 12.98 2.10 13.95
N LEU A 23 13.88 1.84 13.00
CA LEU A 23 13.71 2.28 11.61
C LEU A 23 12.97 1.23 10.78
N VAL A 24 11.72 0.99 11.14
CA VAL A 24 10.75 0.20 10.37
C VAL A 24 9.54 1.08 10.04
N THR A 25 8.64 0.62 9.18
CA THR A 25 7.42 1.39 8.90
C THR A 25 6.59 1.55 10.18
N PRO A 26 6.09 2.75 10.51
CA PRO A 26 6.18 4.01 9.73
C PRO A 26 7.41 4.89 10.03
N SER A 27 8.10 4.70 11.16
CA SER A 27 9.15 5.59 11.67
C SER A 27 10.36 5.77 10.75
N SER A 28 10.73 4.77 9.94
CA SER A 28 11.79 4.90 8.95
C SER A 28 11.51 5.99 7.91
N GLN A 29 10.27 6.06 7.42
CA GLN A 29 9.84 7.05 6.43
C GLN A 29 9.73 8.44 7.05
N ILE A 30 9.26 8.52 8.31
CA ILE A 30 9.13 9.77 9.06
C ILE A 30 10.50 10.43 9.26
N VAL A 31 11.48 9.67 9.79
CA VAL A 31 12.85 10.16 9.99
C VAL A 31 13.51 10.51 8.65
N GLY A 32 13.34 9.68 7.63
CA GLY A 32 13.89 9.92 6.29
C GLY A 32 13.35 11.21 5.65
N THR A 33 12.04 11.42 5.72
CA THR A 33 11.39 12.63 5.17
C THR A 33 11.83 13.87 5.92
N GLN A 34 11.91 13.80 7.26
CA GLN A 34 12.39 14.94 8.04
C GLN A 34 13.85 15.27 7.75
N ALA A 35 14.72 14.28 7.52
CA ALA A 35 16.10 14.51 7.10
C ALA A 35 16.17 15.25 5.75
N VAL A 36 15.32 14.88 4.79
CA VAL A 36 15.21 15.62 3.51
C VAL A 36 14.80 17.08 3.75
N PHE A 37 13.83 17.33 4.64
CA PHE A 37 13.40 18.69 4.99
C PHE A 37 14.52 19.50 5.64
N ASN A 38 15.25 18.90 6.58
CA ASN A 38 16.38 19.55 7.25
C ASN A 38 17.48 19.96 6.24
N VAL A 39 17.78 19.11 5.26
CA VAL A 39 18.76 19.40 4.21
C VAL A 39 18.26 20.50 3.28
N LEU A 40 17.03 20.40 2.77
CA LEU A 40 16.50 21.32 1.78
C LEU A 40 16.11 22.69 2.34
N MET A 41 15.55 22.72 3.55
CA MET A 41 14.93 23.92 4.13
C MET A 41 15.72 24.47 5.34
N GLY A 42 16.67 23.69 5.87
CA GLY A 42 17.41 23.98 7.10
C GLY A 42 16.88 23.18 8.29
N LYS A 43 17.79 22.81 9.19
CA LYS A 43 17.52 21.92 10.32
C LYS A 43 16.31 22.39 11.15
N TYR A 44 15.27 21.56 11.20
CA TYR A 44 14.02 21.77 11.96
C TYR A 44 13.32 23.12 11.76
N LYS A 45 13.57 23.82 10.64
CA LYS A 45 12.79 25.04 10.31
C LYS A 45 11.34 24.72 9.97
N VAL A 46 11.11 23.54 9.39
CA VAL A 46 9.80 23.00 9.05
C VAL A 46 9.79 21.55 9.48
N LEU A 47 8.86 21.17 10.36
CA LEU A 47 8.63 19.78 10.72
C LEU A 47 7.52 19.20 9.84
N THR A 48 7.65 17.95 9.41
CA THR A 48 6.48 17.25 8.88
C THR A 48 5.49 16.98 10.02
N GLY A 49 4.21 16.81 9.69
CA GLY A 49 3.18 16.53 10.69
C GLY A 49 3.49 15.25 11.46
N GLU A 50 3.91 14.20 10.75
CA GLU A 50 4.25 12.90 11.30
C GLU A 50 5.49 12.96 12.19
N PHE A 51 6.51 13.76 11.84
CA PHE A 51 7.69 13.92 12.68
C PHE A 51 7.35 14.71 13.93
N ALA A 52 6.53 15.77 13.83
CA ALA A 52 6.05 16.48 15.01
C ALA A 52 5.25 15.55 15.94
N ASP A 53 4.36 14.73 15.40
CA ASP A 53 3.59 13.74 16.17
C ASP A 53 4.49 12.66 16.81
N LEU A 54 5.56 12.22 16.12
CA LEU A 54 6.58 11.32 16.69
C LEU A 54 7.30 11.98 17.87
N MET A 55 7.67 13.26 17.73
CA MET A 55 8.32 14.03 18.78
C MET A 55 7.43 14.24 20.00
N LEU A 56 6.11 14.26 19.81
CA LEU A 56 5.12 14.41 20.88
C LEU A 56 4.61 13.07 21.44
N GLY A 57 5.14 11.93 20.96
CA GLY A 57 4.80 10.61 21.50
C GLY A 57 3.57 9.93 20.87
N TYR A 58 2.97 10.51 19.82
CA TYR A 58 1.81 9.92 19.13
C TYR A 58 2.14 8.68 18.29
N TYR A 59 3.43 8.36 18.12
CA TYR A 59 3.90 7.09 17.57
C TYR A 59 4.43 6.12 18.66
N GLY A 60 4.11 6.40 19.93
CA GLY A 60 4.60 5.66 21.08
C GLY A 60 5.93 6.18 21.62
N GLU A 61 6.46 5.45 22.59
CA GLU A 61 7.69 5.82 23.31
C GLU A 61 8.94 5.25 22.66
N CYS A 62 9.98 6.07 22.54
CA CYS A 62 11.27 5.65 22.02
C CYS A 62 12.22 5.25 23.16
N ILE A 63 13.30 4.53 22.84
CA ILE A 63 14.24 4.01 23.84
C ILE A 63 15.12 5.09 24.48
N GLY A 64 15.32 6.21 23.79
CA GLY A 64 16.10 7.34 24.24
C GLY A 64 15.25 8.60 24.40
N GLU A 65 15.83 9.59 25.05
CA GLU A 65 15.20 10.89 25.23
C GLU A 65 15.10 11.64 23.90
N ARG A 66 13.96 12.31 23.70
CA ARG A 66 13.73 13.18 22.55
C ARG A 66 14.37 14.54 22.80
N ASN A 67 14.90 15.17 21.76
CA ASN A 67 15.51 16.49 21.85
C ASN A 67 14.45 17.53 22.29
N PRO A 68 14.61 18.17 23.46
CA PRO A 68 13.58 19.03 24.05
C PRO A 68 13.28 20.28 23.22
N GLU A 69 14.28 20.84 22.52
CA GLU A 69 14.06 22.01 21.66
C GLU A 69 13.14 21.67 20.50
N VAL A 70 13.31 20.48 19.91
CA VAL A 70 12.50 20.01 18.78
C VAL A 70 11.09 19.60 19.24
N VAL A 71 10.95 19.07 20.46
CA VAL A 71 9.63 18.84 21.10
C VAL A 71 8.85 20.15 21.23
N GLU A 72 9.50 21.24 21.65
CA GLU A 72 8.83 22.55 21.74
C GLU A 72 8.45 23.11 20.36
N VAL A 73 9.27 22.90 19.32
CA VAL A 73 8.89 23.26 17.93
C VAL A 73 7.67 22.45 17.49
N ALA A 74 7.65 21.14 17.75
CA ALA A 74 6.54 20.26 17.40
C ALA A 74 5.23 20.68 18.10
N ARG A 75 5.31 20.99 19.40
CA ARG A 75 4.19 21.51 20.20
C ARG A 75 3.69 22.84 19.64
N ALA A 76 4.58 23.77 19.35
CA ALA A 76 4.22 25.07 18.80
C ALA A 76 3.56 24.98 17.41
N GLN A 77 4.02 24.04 16.57
CA GLN A 77 3.48 23.80 15.23
C GLN A 77 2.11 23.12 15.26
N THR A 78 1.96 22.03 16.03
CA THR A 78 0.75 21.18 16.02
C THR A 78 -0.33 21.66 16.98
N LYS A 79 0.05 22.48 17.98
CA LYS A 79 -0.80 22.84 19.14
C LYS A 79 -1.27 21.62 19.95
N LYS A 80 -0.55 20.49 19.85
CA LYS A 80 -0.78 19.28 20.65
C LYS A 80 0.21 19.24 21.81
N GLU A 81 -0.22 18.71 22.94
CA GLU A 81 0.67 18.43 24.07
C GLU A 81 1.37 17.07 23.89
N PRO A 82 2.61 16.91 24.41
CA PRO A 82 3.28 15.62 24.47
C PRO A 82 2.47 14.60 25.28
N ILE A 83 2.49 13.34 24.84
CA ILE A 83 1.81 12.23 25.51
C ILE A 83 2.81 11.16 25.93
N THR A 84 2.51 10.46 27.02
CA THR A 84 3.33 9.34 27.53
C THR A 84 2.56 8.02 27.59
N GLN A 85 1.24 8.06 27.37
CA GLN A 85 0.37 6.89 27.33
C GLN A 85 0.27 6.31 25.91
N ARG A 86 -0.37 5.16 25.76
CA ARG A 86 -0.59 4.56 24.44
C ARG A 86 -1.48 5.50 23.61
N PRO A 87 -1.06 5.92 22.39
CA PRO A 87 -1.83 6.86 21.58
C PRO A 87 -3.28 6.42 21.31
N ALA A 88 -3.51 5.11 21.18
CA ALA A 88 -4.84 4.54 20.96
C ALA A 88 -5.80 4.74 22.16
N ASP A 89 -5.29 5.01 23.36
CA ASP A 89 -6.13 5.26 24.55
C ASP A 89 -6.76 6.66 24.52
N LEU A 90 -6.32 7.52 23.60
CA LEU A 90 -6.87 8.86 23.36
C LEU A 90 -7.96 8.89 22.28
N LEU A 91 -8.23 7.75 21.63
CA LEU A 91 -9.24 7.66 20.59
C LEU A 91 -10.61 7.33 21.20
N GLU A 92 -11.63 8.08 20.78
CA GLU A 92 -13.01 7.78 21.13
C GLU A 92 -13.52 6.59 20.30
N PRO A 93 -14.43 5.75 20.85
CA PRO A 93 -15.08 4.70 20.07
C PRO A 93 -15.85 5.29 18.88
N GLU A 94 -15.55 4.79 17.66
CA GLU A 94 -16.08 5.36 16.41
C GLU A 94 -16.80 4.36 15.50
N TRP A 95 -16.99 3.11 15.94
CA TRP A 95 -17.55 2.04 15.09
C TRP A 95 -18.92 2.39 14.49
N ASP A 96 -19.88 2.81 15.31
CA ASP A 96 -21.25 3.09 14.84
C ASP A 96 -21.29 4.23 13.81
N LYS A 97 -20.41 5.21 13.97
CA LYS A 97 -20.23 6.30 13.01
C LYS A 97 -19.66 5.78 11.69
N LEU A 98 -18.61 4.96 11.76
CA LEU A 98 -17.97 4.38 10.57
C LEU A 98 -18.93 3.47 9.80
N VAL A 99 -19.76 2.68 10.49
CA VAL A 99 -20.82 1.87 9.87
C VAL A 99 -21.79 2.78 9.11
N ALA A 100 -22.31 3.82 9.76
CA ALA A 100 -23.26 4.73 9.13
C ALA A 100 -22.67 5.45 7.89
N GLU A 101 -21.42 5.88 7.96
CA GLU A 101 -20.71 6.52 6.86
C GLU A 101 -20.42 5.55 5.71
N ALA A 102 -19.94 4.35 6.01
CA ALA A 102 -19.57 3.35 5.00
C ALA A 102 -20.80 2.76 4.29
N THR A 103 -21.87 2.42 5.03
CA THR A 103 -23.11 1.88 4.44
C THR A 103 -23.83 2.88 3.54
N ALA A 104 -23.57 4.18 3.71
CA ALA A 104 -24.08 5.21 2.81
C ALA A 104 -23.33 5.30 1.46
N LEU A 105 -22.18 4.63 1.32
CA LEU A 105 -21.37 4.67 0.10
C LEU A 105 -21.93 3.75 -0.99
N PRO A 106 -21.97 4.21 -2.26
CA PRO A 106 -22.28 3.35 -3.40
C PRO A 106 -21.33 2.16 -3.51
N GLY A 107 -21.87 0.98 -3.78
CA GLY A 107 -21.08 -0.24 -3.96
C GLY A 107 -20.62 -0.92 -2.67
N ASN A 108 -20.86 -0.33 -1.49
CA ASN A 108 -20.70 -1.01 -0.20
C ASN A 108 -21.63 -2.23 -0.14
N ASP A 109 -21.12 -3.37 0.35
CA ASP A 109 -21.89 -4.62 0.41
C ASP A 109 -22.54 -4.91 1.78
N GLY A 110 -22.43 -3.96 2.72
CA GLY A 110 -23.00 -4.04 4.06
C GLY A 110 -22.19 -4.91 5.04
N SER A 111 -21.03 -5.41 4.64
CA SER A 111 -20.15 -6.21 5.49
C SER A 111 -19.30 -5.36 6.44
N ASP A 112 -18.88 -5.96 7.55
CA ASP A 112 -17.90 -5.36 8.46
C ASP A 112 -16.55 -5.16 7.75
N GLU A 113 -16.20 -6.00 6.76
CA GLU A 113 -15.01 -5.85 5.95
C GLU A 113 -14.99 -4.56 5.12
N ASP A 114 -16.13 -4.15 4.54
CA ASP A 114 -16.21 -2.87 3.84
C ASP A 114 -16.18 -1.69 4.83
N VAL A 115 -16.79 -1.83 6.02
CA VAL A 115 -16.68 -0.81 7.08
C VAL A 115 -15.21 -0.64 7.50
N LEU A 116 -14.48 -1.74 7.72
CA LEU A 116 -13.05 -1.72 8.05
C LEU A 116 -12.19 -1.16 6.91
N THR A 117 -12.54 -1.46 5.65
CA THR A 117 -11.86 -0.90 4.48
C THR A 117 -12.04 0.61 4.41
N TYR A 118 -13.26 1.10 4.67
CA TYR A 118 -13.54 2.53 4.78
C TYR A 118 -12.80 3.17 5.96
N ALA A 119 -12.80 2.54 7.14
CA ALA A 119 -12.11 3.03 8.33
C ALA A 119 -10.60 3.24 8.10
N MET A 120 -9.96 2.29 7.41
CA MET A 120 -8.53 2.35 7.11
C MET A 120 -8.20 3.29 5.94
N PHE A 121 -9.08 3.39 4.93
CA PHE A 121 -8.83 4.10 3.68
C PHE A 121 -10.03 4.91 3.19
N PRO A 122 -10.50 5.92 3.96
CA PRO A 122 -11.78 6.60 3.68
C PRO A 122 -11.83 7.31 2.32
N SER A 123 -10.69 7.78 1.81
CA SER A 123 -10.59 8.43 0.49
C SER A 123 -10.49 7.44 -0.68
N VAL A 124 -10.09 6.19 -0.43
CA VAL A 124 -9.89 5.16 -1.48
C VAL A 124 -11.09 4.24 -1.56
N ALA A 125 -11.70 3.91 -0.42
CA ALA A 125 -12.80 2.96 -0.30
C ALA A 125 -14.00 3.26 -1.22
N PRO A 126 -14.51 4.51 -1.35
CA PRO A 126 -15.65 4.78 -2.24
C PRO A 126 -15.38 4.37 -3.70
N GLY A 127 -14.23 4.77 -4.24
CA GLY A 127 -13.84 4.40 -5.60
C GLY A 127 -13.57 2.90 -5.74
N PHE A 128 -13.01 2.26 -4.71
CA PHE A 128 -12.81 0.82 -4.69
C PHE A 128 -14.14 0.06 -4.72
N PHE A 129 -15.11 0.43 -3.88
CA PHE A 129 -16.42 -0.22 -3.81
C PHE A 129 -17.18 -0.15 -5.12
N GLU A 130 -17.22 1.02 -5.76
CA GLU A 130 -17.86 1.20 -7.07
C GLU A 130 -17.24 0.35 -8.18
N ASN A 131 -15.91 0.16 -8.15
CA ASN A 131 -15.17 -0.51 -9.22
C ASN A 131 -14.80 -1.97 -8.91
N ARG A 132 -15.11 -2.48 -7.71
CA ARG A 132 -14.73 -3.84 -7.27
C ARG A 132 -15.29 -4.92 -8.19
N ALA A 133 -16.50 -4.72 -8.70
CA ALA A 133 -17.16 -5.66 -9.62
C ALA A 133 -16.43 -5.81 -10.97
N ASP A 134 -15.60 -4.82 -11.37
CA ASP A 134 -14.76 -4.91 -12.57
C ASP A 134 -13.65 -5.96 -12.44
N GLY A 135 -13.40 -6.43 -11.21
CA GLY A 135 -12.32 -7.33 -10.89
C GLY A 135 -10.94 -6.66 -10.85
N PRO A 136 -9.87 -7.44 -10.59
CA PRO A 136 -8.53 -6.89 -10.42
C PRO A 136 -8.00 -6.30 -11.74
N LYS A 137 -7.65 -5.01 -11.72
CA LYS A 137 -6.98 -4.33 -12.84
C LYS A 137 -5.49 -4.71 -12.86
N ASN A 138 -5.03 -5.31 -13.95
CA ASN A 138 -3.61 -5.65 -14.10
C ASN A 138 -2.82 -4.43 -14.56
N VAL A 139 -2.10 -3.78 -13.64
CA VAL A 139 -1.28 -2.60 -13.93
C VAL A 139 0.12 -2.94 -14.48
N GLY A 140 0.47 -4.23 -14.55
CA GLY A 140 1.77 -4.70 -15.05
C GLY A 140 1.75 -5.19 -16.50
N LYS A 141 0.58 -5.17 -17.15
CA LYS A 141 0.38 -5.64 -18.52
C LYS A 141 -0.27 -4.57 -19.38
N THR A 142 0.17 -4.47 -20.63
CA THR A 142 -0.52 -3.62 -21.59
C THR A 142 -1.90 -4.18 -21.93
N PRO A 143 -2.83 -3.36 -22.44
CA PRO A 143 -4.12 -3.83 -22.92
C PRO A 143 -3.99 -4.98 -23.95
N GLU A 144 -2.98 -4.96 -24.84
CA GLU A 144 -2.77 -6.04 -25.80
C GLU A 144 -2.33 -7.35 -25.12
N GLN A 145 -1.51 -7.25 -24.07
CA GLN A 145 -1.09 -8.41 -23.27
C GLN A 145 -2.25 -9.00 -22.45
N MET A 146 -3.20 -8.18 -22.01
CA MET A 146 -4.43 -8.65 -21.38
C MET A 146 -5.37 -9.31 -22.39
N ALA A 147 -5.55 -8.70 -23.57
CA ALA A 147 -6.41 -9.23 -24.64
C ALA A 147 -5.89 -10.57 -25.19
N SER A 148 -4.58 -10.68 -25.43
CA SER A 148 -3.96 -11.93 -25.87
C SER A 148 -4.08 -13.06 -24.83
N GLN A 149 -3.99 -12.74 -23.54
CA GLN A 149 -4.14 -13.73 -22.47
C GLN A 149 -5.60 -14.14 -22.25
N ALA A 150 -6.55 -13.22 -22.43
CA ALA A 150 -7.99 -13.54 -22.46
C ALA A 150 -8.34 -14.43 -23.67
N ALA A 151 -7.78 -14.15 -24.84
CA ALA A 151 -7.94 -14.98 -26.04
C ALA A 151 -7.32 -16.38 -25.88
N ALA A 152 -6.19 -16.50 -25.19
CA ALA A 152 -5.56 -17.80 -24.90
C ALA A 152 -6.34 -18.66 -23.90
N LYS A 153 -7.07 -18.04 -22.95
CA LYS A 153 -7.97 -18.76 -22.03
C LYS A 153 -9.25 -19.28 -22.69
N GLY A 154 -9.63 -18.74 -23.85
CA GLY A 154 -10.77 -19.22 -24.64
C GLY A 154 -10.48 -20.45 -25.51
N ASP A 155 -9.24 -20.94 -25.52
CA ASP A 155 -8.80 -22.00 -26.44
C ASP A 155 -9.01 -23.44 -25.93
N ASP A 156 -9.83 -23.62 -24.89
CA ASP A 156 -10.27 -24.94 -24.42
C ASP A 156 -11.19 -25.65 -25.44
N ASP A 157 -11.66 -24.91 -26.46
CA ASP A 157 -12.44 -25.45 -27.57
C ASP A 157 -11.60 -26.04 -28.72
N ARG A 158 -10.26 -25.90 -28.67
CA ARG A 158 -9.32 -26.62 -29.55
C ARG A 158 -8.83 -27.95 -28.99
N ALA A 159 -9.27 -28.35 -27.80
CA ALA A 159 -9.08 -29.71 -27.34
C ALA A 159 -9.75 -30.64 -28.36
N VAL A 160 -9.00 -31.59 -28.93
CA VAL A 160 -9.55 -32.56 -29.88
C VAL A 160 -10.58 -33.43 -29.13
N LYS A 161 -11.86 -33.24 -29.43
CA LYS A 161 -13.00 -33.93 -28.77
C LYS A 161 -13.44 -35.21 -29.49
N GLY A 162 -12.75 -35.64 -30.56
CA GLY A 162 -13.15 -36.80 -31.37
C GLY A 162 -12.01 -37.43 -32.18
N PRO A 163 -12.30 -38.50 -32.94
CA PRO A 163 -11.32 -39.24 -33.73
C PRO A 163 -10.60 -38.35 -34.75
N ILE A 164 -9.27 -38.41 -34.80
CA ILE A 164 -8.50 -37.71 -35.85
C ILE A 164 -8.04 -38.72 -36.88
N THR A 165 -8.33 -38.45 -38.15
CA THR A 165 -7.82 -39.24 -39.28
C THR A 165 -6.55 -38.61 -39.83
N TYR A 166 -5.47 -39.37 -39.86
CA TYR A 166 -4.20 -38.99 -40.46
C TYR A 166 -3.97 -39.76 -41.77
N LYS A 167 -3.43 -39.06 -42.76
CA LYS A 167 -2.96 -39.68 -44.00
C LYS A 167 -1.46 -39.89 -43.87
N VAL A 168 -1.03 -41.13 -43.72
CA VAL A 168 0.36 -41.51 -43.48
C VAL A 168 0.89 -42.24 -44.71
N SER A 169 2.01 -41.78 -45.25
CA SER A 169 2.66 -42.41 -46.40
C SER A 169 3.85 -43.23 -45.94
N LEU A 170 3.80 -44.55 -46.16
CA LEU A 170 4.87 -45.47 -45.75
C LEU A 170 5.26 -46.35 -46.95
N GLY A 171 6.54 -46.34 -47.32
CA GLY A 171 7.03 -47.11 -48.46
C GLY A 171 6.42 -46.71 -49.81
N GLY A 172 6.00 -45.44 -49.96
CA GLY A 172 5.41 -44.92 -51.21
C GLY A 172 3.93 -45.25 -51.43
N ARG A 173 3.23 -45.81 -50.43
CA ARG A 173 1.77 -45.97 -50.43
C ARG A 173 1.16 -45.15 -49.32
N GLU A 174 0.05 -44.48 -49.63
CA GLU A 174 -0.72 -43.71 -48.65
C GLU A 174 -1.75 -44.58 -47.93
N HIS A 175 -1.81 -44.43 -46.61
CA HIS A 175 -2.73 -45.10 -45.71
C HIS A 175 -3.49 -44.07 -44.88
N ASN A 176 -4.81 -44.25 -44.74
CA ASN A 176 -5.61 -43.47 -43.81
C ASN A 176 -5.68 -44.20 -42.47
N VAL A 177 -5.19 -43.57 -41.40
CA VAL A 177 -5.20 -44.12 -40.04
C VAL A 177 -6.05 -43.23 -39.15
N VAL A 178 -7.04 -43.80 -38.48
CA VAL A 178 -7.86 -43.11 -37.48
C VAL A 178 -7.26 -43.37 -36.11
N VAL A 179 -7.01 -42.29 -35.35
CA VAL A 179 -6.51 -42.37 -33.98
C VAL A 179 -7.57 -41.79 -33.04
N GLU A 180 -7.95 -42.60 -32.06
CA GLU A 180 -8.93 -42.26 -31.02
C GLU A 180 -8.26 -42.34 -29.64
N ARG A 181 -8.74 -41.54 -28.68
CA ARG A 181 -8.33 -41.70 -27.27
C ARG A 181 -8.94 -43.00 -26.74
N ALA A 182 -8.13 -43.82 -26.07
CA ALA A 182 -8.59 -45.01 -25.37
C ALA A 182 -9.54 -44.65 -24.21
#